data_AF-A0A371FQE5-F1
#
_entry.id   AF-A0A371FQE5-F1
#
_cell.length_a   1.000
_cell.length_b   1.000
_cell.length_c   1.000
_cell.angle_alpha   90.00
_cell.angle_beta   90.00
_cell.angle_gamma   90.00
#
_symmetry.space_group_name_H-M   'P 1'
#
loop_
_entity.id
_entity.type
_entity.pdbx_description
1 polymer ?
#
loop_
_entity_poly.entity_id
_entity_poly.type
_entity_poly.pdbx_seq_one_letter_code
_entity_poly.pdbx_strand_id
1 'polypeptide(L)'
;MAKCHRNNVGSIALHHRHSVKNATAGGHFRVLRRMIFDAVSCGGTSRYRYRQRGGDDGDDEDFSSAASHTEKEEKSEKLSDLLNAAESKTEAEAKKKEEALAELKEVVTELRGEDFTKRQIAAAKVRLLAKEDLKARANLAMLGAIPPLVGMLDSEDARSQIASLYALLNLGIGNDANKAAIVKIGAVHKMLKLIELSGSDSSVSEAIVANFLGLSALDSNKPIIGSSGAIPFLVRTLKKNLHDSKSATQSQSQVKQDALRALYNLSICQSNVSVVLETDLVWILVNAVGDMEVSERCLMILSNLVSSPEGRKGISGVKDAIPILVDVLSWTDSPECQEKASYVLMIMAHKAYGDRRVMIEAGIVSSLLELTLVGSTLAQKRASRILECLRVDKGKQVSGSYGGNLGVSAPICGSSSSKGGGGGKGCLVVEEEDGVMSEEKKAVKQLVQQSLQNNMMKIVKRANLRQDFVPSTHFASLTSSSTSKSLPF
;
A
#
# COMPACT_ATOMS: atom_id res chain seq x y z
N MET A 1 61.93 20.90 -14.90
CA MET A 1 62.11 20.73 -16.36
C MET A 1 62.06 19.24 -16.68
N ALA A 2 61.46 18.89 -17.82
CA ALA A 2 61.31 17.55 -18.41
C ALA A 2 60.21 16.66 -17.79
N LYS A 3 59.43 15.87 -18.53
CA LYS A 3 58.97 15.85 -19.94
C LYS A 3 57.90 14.74 -19.98
N CYS A 4 56.81 14.95 -20.71
CA CYS A 4 55.80 13.93 -21.04
C CYS A 4 56.42 12.61 -21.50
N HIS A 5 55.79 11.48 -21.16
CA HIS A 5 55.73 10.31 -22.04
C HIS A 5 54.31 9.72 -22.05
N ARG A 6 53.83 9.53 -23.28
CA ARG A 6 52.49 9.12 -23.70
C ARG A 6 52.67 7.71 -24.27
N ASN A 7 52.02 6.70 -23.70
CA ASN A 7 52.09 5.34 -24.23
C ASN A 7 50.82 5.02 -25.04
N ASN A 8 51.07 4.62 -26.28
CA ASN A 8 50.11 4.12 -27.25
C ASN A 8 49.93 2.60 -27.07
N VAL A 9 48.66 2.22 -27.04
CA VAL A 9 47.99 1.04 -27.62
C VAL A 9 48.87 -0.11 -28.14
N GLY A 10 48.59 -1.31 -27.64
CA GLY A 10 48.87 -2.61 -28.27
C GLY A 10 47.83 -3.65 -27.85
N SER A 11 47.00 -4.07 -28.80
CA SER A 11 45.91 -5.05 -28.68
C SER A 11 46.43 -6.49 -28.61
N ILE A 12 45.92 -7.33 -27.70
CA ILE A 12 46.05 -8.80 -27.76
C ILE A 12 44.74 -9.46 -27.36
N ALA A 13 44.45 -10.53 -28.10
CA ALA A 13 43.20 -11.20 -28.35
C ALA A 13 42.56 -11.97 -27.18
N LEU A 14 41.25 -12.16 -27.38
CA LEU A 14 40.29 -13.01 -26.69
C LEU A 14 40.72 -14.50 -26.63
N HIS A 15 40.53 -15.15 -25.49
CA HIS A 15 39.82 -16.43 -25.42
C HIS A 15 39.20 -16.70 -24.04
N HIS A 16 37.96 -17.18 -24.12
CA HIS A 16 37.01 -17.63 -23.11
C HIS A 16 37.52 -18.22 -21.78
N ARG A 17 36.91 -17.80 -20.67
CA ARG A 17 36.41 -18.70 -19.61
C ARG A 17 35.14 -18.14 -18.95
N HIS A 18 34.11 -18.96 -18.91
CA HIS A 18 32.79 -18.69 -18.32
C HIS A 18 32.88 -18.38 -16.81
N SER A 19 32.23 -17.29 -16.39
CA SER A 19 31.93 -17.01 -14.98
C SER A 19 30.43 -16.81 -14.84
N VAL A 20 29.80 -17.72 -14.10
CA VAL A 20 28.38 -17.72 -13.75
C VAL A 20 28.11 -16.57 -12.78
N LYS A 21 27.28 -15.61 -13.20
CA LYS A 21 26.77 -14.53 -12.35
C LYS A 21 25.44 -14.96 -11.71
N ASN A 22 25.45 -15.07 -10.38
CA ASN A 22 24.24 -15.16 -9.55
C ASN A 22 23.50 -13.83 -9.60
N ALA A 23 22.29 -13.84 -10.16
CA ALA A 23 21.37 -12.71 -10.14
C ALA A 23 20.50 -12.75 -8.88
N THR A 24 20.42 -11.59 -8.24
CA THR A 24 19.77 -11.28 -6.98
C THR A 24 18.25 -11.28 -7.08
N ALA A 25 17.61 -11.79 -6.02
CA ALA A 25 16.17 -11.90 -5.84
C ALA A 25 15.53 -10.51 -5.63
N GLY A 26 14.61 -10.14 -6.53
CA GLY A 26 13.87 -8.87 -6.46
C GLY A 26 12.80 -8.75 -7.54
N GLY A 27 11.91 -9.74 -7.66
CA GLY A 27 11.01 -9.82 -8.82
C GLY A 27 9.68 -10.56 -8.66
N HIS A 28 9.13 -10.75 -7.45
CA HIS A 28 7.93 -11.60 -7.25
C HIS A 28 6.65 -10.90 -6.77
N PHE A 29 6.49 -9.60 -7.03
CA PHE A 29 5.20 -8.90 -6.77
C PHE A 29 4.51 -8.32 -8.01
N ARG A 30 5.00 -8.61 -9.23
CA ARG A 30 4.36 -8.16 -10.49
C ARG A 30 3.50 -9.22 -11.20
N VAL A 31 3.30 -10.41 -10.60
CA VAL A 31 2.51 -11.50 -11.21
C VAL A 31 1.05 -11.56 -10.70
N LEU A 32 0.69 -10.79 -9.67
CA LEU A 32 -0.68 -10.78 -9.12
C LEU A 32 -1.68 -9.89 -9.92
N ARG A 33 -1.31 -9.40 -11.11
CA ARG A 33 -2.17 -8.55 -11.96
C ARG A 33 -2.42 -9.13 -13.36
N ARG A 34 -2.25 -10.45 -13.55
CA ARG A 34 -2.49 -11.12 -14.84
C ARG A 34 -3.34 -12.41 -14.79
N MET A 35 -4.08 -12.65 -13.70
CA MET A 35 -5.10 -13.71 -13.62
C MET A 35 -6.48 -13.15 -13.23
N ILE A 36 -6.88 -12.02 -13.83
CA ILE A 36 -8.28 -11.56 -13.84
C ILE A 36 -8.58 -11.04 -15.26
N PHE A 37 -8.49 -11.92 -16.25
CA PHE A 37 -9.09 -11.83 -17.59
C PHE A 37 -8.76 -13.14 -18.31
N ASP A 38 -9.51 -14.20 -18.02
CA ASP A 38 -9.74 -15.38 -18.91
C ASP A 38 -10.68 -16.40 -18.23
N ALA A 39 -11.87 -15.92 -17.85
CA ALA A 39 -12.98 -16.79 -17.48
C ALA A 39 -14.32 -16.09 -17.75
N VAL A 40 -14.51 -15.58 -18.97
CA VAL A 40 -15.84 -15.25 -19.51
C VAL A 40 -15.84 -15.55 -21.01
N SER A 41 -16.02 -16.83 -21.36
CA SER A 41 -16.70 -17.28 -22.58
C SER A 41 -16.87 -18.79 -22.54
N CYS A 42 -18.02 -19.25 -23.03
CA CYS A 42 -18.55 -20.62 -23.08
C CYS A 42 -19.12 -21.10 -21.72
N GLY A 43 -20.43 -21.05 -21.42
CA GLY A 43 -21.59 -21.28 -22.29
C GLY A 43 -21.62 -22.75 -22.73
N GLY A 44 -22.63 -23.57 -22.52
CA GLY A 44 -23.89 -23.45 -21.81
C GLY A 44 -24.42 -24.89 -21.59
N THR A 45 -25.17 -25.07 -20.52
CA THR A 45 -25.69 -26.36 -20.08
C THR A 45 -26.73 -26.89 -21.08
N SER A 46 -26.44 -28.02 -21.71
CA SER A 46 -27.36 -28.73 -22.62
C SER A 46 -28.42 -29.49 -21.84
N ARG A 47 -29.70 -29.17 -22.07
CA ARG A 47 -30.84 -30.09 -21.94
C ARG A 47 -31.95 -29.65 -22.90
N TYR A 48 -32.28 -30.47 -23.90
CA TYR A 48 -33.68 -30.82 -24.23
C TYR A 48 -33.78 -32.01 -25.20
N ARG A 49 -34.39 -33.09 -24.67
CA ARG A 49 -35.27 -34.13 -25.24
C ARG A 49 -35.03 -34.66 -26.66
N TYR A 50 -35.05 -36.00 -26.76
CA TYR A 50 -35.81 -36.68 -27.81
C TYR A 50 -36.73 -37.76 -27.19
N ARG A 51 -37.97 -37.81 -27.68
CA ARG A 51 -39.04 -38.76 -27.32
C ARG A 51 -39.33 -39.60 -28.58
N GLN A 52 -39.63 -40.87 -28.40
CA GLN A 52 -39.99 -41.90 -29.40
C GLN A 52 -41.00 -41.45 -30.49
N ARG A 53 -40.91 -42.04 -31.71
CA ARG A 53 -41.84 -43.06 -32.27
C ARG A 53 -41.86 -43.12 -33.83
N GLY A 54 -41.55 -44.29 -34.39
CA GLY A 54 -42.37 -45.05 -35.39
C GLY A 54 -42.34 -44.74 -36.90
N GLY A 55 -42.03 -45.78 -37.70
CA GLY A 55 -42.41 -46.07 -39.12
C GLY A 55 -41.65 -45.29 -40.20
N ASP A 56 -41.39 -45.76 -41.42
CA ASP A 56 -41.60 -47.01 -42.17
C ASP A 56 -40.80 -46.87 -43.51
N ASP A 57 -40.58 -47.99 -44.19
CA ASP A 57 -40.25 -48.19 -45.63
C ASP A 57 -38.92 -47.72 -46.28
N GLY A 58 -38.32 -48.66 -47.04
CA GLY A 58 -37.95 -48.41 -48.43
C GLY A 58 -36.49 -48.62 -48.87
N ASP A 59 -36.24 -49.84 -49.36
CA ASP A 59 -35.41 -50.20 -50.54
C ASP A 59 -33.86 -50.19 -50.49
N ASP A 60 -33.35 -51.43 -50.60
CA ASP A 60 -32.28 -51.94 -51.46
C ASP A 60 -31.10 -51.04 -51.86
N GLU A 61 -29.88 -51.46 -51.48
CA GLU A 61 -28.90 -51.93 -52.46
C GLU A 61 -27.75 -52.72 -51.80
N ASP A 62 -27.39 -53.80 -52.48
CA ASP A 62 -26.42 -54.82 -52.14
C ASP A 62 -24.99 -54.34 -52.47
N PHE A 63 -24.09 -54.29 -51.49
CA PHE A 63 -22.64 -54.29 -51.75
C PHE A 63 -21.87 -54.98 -50.63
N SER A 64 -21.42 -56.20 -50.95
CA SER A 64 -20.29 -56.87 -50.33
C SER A 64 -19.06 -55.95 -50.21
N SER A 65 -18.47 -55.82 -49.02
CA SER A 65 -17.05 -56.19 -48.80
C SER A 65 -16.54 -55.80 -47.41
N ALA A 66 -15.64 -56.66 -46.90
CA ALA A 66 -15.11 -56.71 -45.55
C ALA A 66 -14.07 -55.61 -45.22
N ALA A 67 -14.49 -54.35 -45.12
CA ALA A 67 -13.59 -53.22 -44.78
C ALA A 67 -14.05 -52.33 -43.61
N SER A 68 -15.14 -52.66 -42.91
CA SER A 68 -15.70 -51.81 -41.84
C SER A 68 -15.44 -52.29 -40.41
N HIS A 69 -14.83 -53.47 -40.24
CA HIS A 69 -14.45 -54.00 -38.92
C HIS A 69 -13.10 -53.47 -38.42
N THR A 70 -12.13 -53.26 -39.31
CA THR A 70 -10.77 -52.81 -38.95
C THR A 70 -10.70 -51.36 -38.47
N GLU A 71 -11.49 -50.45 -39.04
CA GLU A 71 -11.52 -49.05 -38.55
C GLU A 71 -12.25 -48.86 -37.22
N LYS A 72 -13.26 -49.70 -36.92
CA LYS A 72 -13.96 -49.66 -35.62
C LYS A 72 -13.13 -50.30 -34.52
N GLU A 73 -12.41 -51.39 -34.82
CA GLU A 73 -11.46 -52.00 -33.89
C GLU A 73 -10.28 -51.07 -33.59
N GLU A 74 -9.65 -50.43 -34.60
CA GLU A 74 -8.58 -49.46 -34.35
C GLU A 74 -9.04 -48.24 -33.53
N LYS A 75 -10.26 -47.74 -33.77
CA LYS A 75 -10.83 -46.61 -32.99
C LYS A 75 -11.17 -47.04 -31.56
N SER A 76 -11.59 -48.28 -31.35
CA SER A 76 -11.84 -48.86 -30.03
C SER A 76 -10.54 -49.09 -29.26
N GLU A 77 -9.51 -49.59 -29.91
CA GLU A 77 -8.18 -49.85 -29.35
C GLU A 77 -7.49 -48.55 -28.93
N LYS A 78 -7.54 -47.52 -29.80
CA LYS A 78 -7.07 -46.16 -29.48
C LYS A 78 -7.83 -45.53 -28.30
N LEU A 79 -9.13 -45.83 -28.14
CA LEU A 79 -9.91 -45.33 -27.00
C LEU A 79 -9.53 -46.06 -25.70
N SER A 80 -9.34 -47.38 -25.73
CA SER A 80 -8.88 -48.15 -24.57
C SER A 80 -7.47 -47.73 -24.14
N ASP A 81 -6.57 -47.45 -25.08
CA ASP A 81 -5.23 -46.97 -24.76
C ASP A 81 -5.25 -45.58 -24.10
N LEU A 82 -6.12 -44.68 -24.55
CA LEU A 82 -6.29 -43.36 -23.94
C LEU A 82 -6.92 -43.43 -22.54
N LEU A 83 -7.86 -44.35 -22.32
CA LEU A 83 -8.43 -44.60 -20.99
C LEU A 83 -7.40 -45.19 -20.03
N ASN A 84 -6.65 -46.20 -20.45
CA ASN A 84 -5.56 -46.79 -19.65
C ASN A 84 -4.45 -45.76 -19.35
N ALA A 85 -4.11 -44.91 -20.32
CA ALA A 85 -3.17 -43.82 -20.13
C ALA A 85 -3.69 -42.73 -19.18
N ALA A 86 -5.00 -42.48 -19.15
CA ALA A 86 -5.63 -41.57 -18.20
C ALA A 86 -5.66 -42.18 -16.79
N GLU A 87 -6.04 -43.45 -16.66
CA GLU A 87 -6.06 -44.18 -15.38
C GLU A 87 -4.68 -44.27 -14.75
N SER A 88 -3.67 -44.68 -15.51
CA SER A 88 -2.27 -44.73 -15.04
C SER A 88 -1.74 -43.36 -14.62
N LYS A 89 -2.12 -42.26 -15.30
CA LYS A 89 -1.79 -40.90 -14.87
C LYS A 89 -2.46 -40.54 -13.55
N THR A 90 -3.73 -40.90 -13.36
CA THR A 90 -4.45 -40.65 -12.10
C THR A 90 -3.89 -41.46 -10.93
N GLU A 91 -3.49 -42.70 -11.17
CA GLU A 91 -2.86 -43.57 -10.16
C GLU A 91 -1.49 -43.03 -9.76
N ALA A 92 -0.67 -42.61 -10.73
CA ALA A 92 0.62 -41.98 -10.47
C ALA A 92 0.47 -40.66 -9.68
N GLU A 93 -0.55 -39.85 -9.97
CA GLU A 93 -0.87 -38.65 -9.20
C GLU A 93 -1.36 -38.96 -7.78
N ALA A 94 -2.14 -40.02 -7.61
CA ALA A 94 -2.61 -40.46 -6.29
C ALA A 94 -1.42 -40.94 -5.43
N LYS A 95 -0.54 -41.76 -5.99
CA LYS A 95 0.67 -42.24 -5.32
C LYS A 95 1.58 -41.09 -4.87
N LYS A 96 1.78 -40.08 -5.72
CA LYS A 96 2.55 -38.87 -5.35
C LYS A 96 1.91 -38.10 -4.20
N LYS A 97 0.57 -38.00 -4.15
CA LYS A 97 -0.14 -37.34 -3.04
C LYS A 97 -0.02 -38.13 -1.75
N GLU A 98 -0.03 -39.45 -1.83
CA GLU A 98 0.15 -40.34 -0.68
C GLU A 98 1.57 -40.24 -0.12
N GLU A 99 2.59 -40.29 -0.97
CA GLU A 99 4.00 -40.09 -0.61
C GLU A 99 4.22 -38.71 0.05
N ALA A 100 3.67 -37.65 -0.55
CA ALA A 100 3.74 -36.31 0.04
C ALA A 100 3.07 -36.25 1.42
N LEU A 101 1.90 -36.86 1.58
CA LEU A 101 1.19 -36.89 2.86
C LEU A 101 1.93 -37.74 3.91
N ALA A 102 2.62 -38.81 3.50
CA ALA A 102 3.49 -39.60 4.36
C ALA A 102 4.69 -38.78 4.85
N GLU A 103 5.32 -38.00 3.98
CA GLU A 103 6.39 -37.06 4.36
C GLU A 103 5.88 -36.03 5.39
N LEU A 104 4.71 -35.43 5.16
CA LEU A 104 4.13 -34.47 6.13
C LEU A 104 3.87 -35.13 7.50
N LYS A 105 3.40 -36.39 7.52
CA LYS A 105 3.18 -37.14 8.76
C LYS A 105 4.49 -37.38 9.51
N GLU A 106 5.53 -37.82 8.81
CA GLU A 106 6.85 -38.07 9.40
C GLU A 106 7.45 -36.79 10.00
N VAL A 107 7.35 -35.66 9.30
CA VAL A 107 7.82 -34.37 9.83
C VAL A 107 7.08 -33.99 11.13
N VAL A 108 5.78 -34.24 11.20
CA VAL A 108 4.99 -33.93 12.41
C VAL A 108 5.28 -34.91 13.55
N THR A 109 5.61 -36.19 13.27
CA THR A 109 6.03 -37.12 14.33
C THR A 109 7.39 -36.75 14.90
N GLU A 110 8.36 -36.38 14.05
CA GLU A 110 9.68 -35.86 14.50
C GLU A 110 9.52 -34.62 15.40
N LEU A 111 8.60 -33.72 15.02
CA LEU A 111 8.31 -32.49 15.76
C LEU A 111 7.70 -32.73 17.16
N ARG A 112 6.99 -33.84 17.35
CA ARG A 112 6.40 -34.25 18.64
C ARG A 112 7.36 -35.05 19.51
N GLY A 113 8.48 -35.52 18.95
CA GLY A 113 9.47 -36.31 19.69
C GLY A 113 10.17 -35.53 20.80
N GLU A 114 10.89 -36.24 21.66
CA GLU A 114 11.60 -35.62 22.79
C GLU A 114 12.99 -35.08 22.42
N ASP A 115 13.57 -35.54 21.30
CA ASP A 115 14.89 -35.10 20.84
C ASP A 115 14.83 -33.65 20.34
N PHE A 116 15.57 -32.77 21.02
CA PHE A 116 15.64 -31.34 20.73
C PHE A 116 16.15 -31.05 19.31
N THR A 117 17.18 -31.76 18.88
CA THR A 117 17.82 -31.55 17.57
C THR A 117 16.88 -31.98 16.45
N LYS A 118 16.21 -33.12 16.62
CA LYS A 118 15.20 -33.59 15.66
C LYS A 118 14.02 -32.63 15.57
N ARG A 119 13.54 -32.08 16.70
CA ARG A 119 12.48 -31.06 16.71
C ARG A 119 12.86 -29.80 15.94
N GLN A 120 14.09 -29.31 16.13
CA GLN A 120 14.59 -28.16 15.39
C GLN A 120 14.64 -28.43 13.87
N ILE A 121 15.15 -29.58 13.46
CA ILE A 121 15.21 -30.00 12.06
C ILE A 121 13.79 -30.13 11.48
N ALA A 122 12.87 -30.76 12.22
CA ALA A 122 11.48 -30.91 11.82
C ALA A 122 10.79 -29.54 11.64
N ALA A 123 11.00 -28.58 12.54
CA ALA A 123 10.48 -27.22 12.39
C ALA A 123 11.03 -26.53 11.12
N ALA A 124 12.31 -26.72 10.80
CA ALA A 124 12.89 -26.23 9.54
C ALA A 124 12.27 -26.90 8.30
N LYS A 125 12.00 -28.21 8.34
CA LYS A 125 11.28 -28.94 7.29
C LYS A 125 9.85 -28.42 7.14
N VAL A 126 9.11 -28.21 8.22
CA VAL A 126 7.76 -27.60 8.20
C VAL A 126 7.80 -26.24 7.50
N ARG A 127 8.75 -25.38 7.87
CA ARG A 127 8.93 -24.07 7.22
C ARG A 127 9.14 -24.22 5.71
N LEU A 128 9.98 -25.15 5.28
CA LEU A 128 10.28 -25.38 3.87
C LEU A 128 9.05 -25.87 3.10
N LEU A 129 8.39 -26.91 3.61
CA LEU A 129 7.20 -27.53 2.99
C LEU A 129 6.03 -26.53 2.92
N ALA A 130 5.87 -25.69 3.94
CA ALA A 130 4.84 -24.66 3.98
C ALA A 130 5.16 -23.41 3.14
N LYS A 131 6.37 -23.28 2.58
CA LYS A 131 6.81 -22.02 1.94
C LYS A 131 5.94 -21.64 0.75
N GLU A 132 5.63 -22.58 -0.14
CA GLU A 132 4.96 -22.29 -1.42
C GLU A 132 3.73 -23.19 -1.68
N ASP A 133 3.42 -24.14 -0.77
CA ASP A 133 2.30 -25.07 -0.93
C ASP A 133 1.17 -24.81 0.09
N LEU A 134 0.03 -24.32 -0.42
CA LEU A 134 -1.19 -24.08 0.36
C LEU A 134 -1.79 -25.37 0.95
N LYS A 135 -1.73 -26.49 0.22
CA LYS A 135 -2.23 -27.79 0.69
C LYS A 135 -1.35 -28.34 1.80
N ALA A 136 -0.02 -28.22 1.65
CA ALA A 136 0.91 -28.60 2.72
C ALA A 136 0.65 -27.80 4.00
N ARG A 137 0.41 -26.48 3.90
CA ARG A 137 0.04 -25.64 5.07
C ARG A 137 -1.19 -26.17 5.80
N ALA A 138 -2.25 -26.52 5.07
CA ALA A 138 -3.49 -27.06 5.65
C ALA A 138 -3.26 -28.45 6.26
N ASN A 139 -2.58 -29.35 5.53
CA ASN A 139 -2.33 -30.72 5.96
C ASN A 139 -1.42 -30.78 7.20
N LEU A 140 -0.34 -29.99 7.24
CA LEU A 140 0.55 -29.92 8.41
C LEU A 140 -0.20 -29.45 9.67
N ALA A 141 -1.07 -28.45 9.52
CA ALA A 141 -1.91 -27.99 10.64
C ALA A 141 -2.92 -29.06 11.09
N MET A 142 -3.59 -29.74 10.14
CA MET A 142 -4.51 -30.85 10.41
C MET A 142 -3.83 -32.04 11.10
N LEU A 143 -2.58 -32.32 10.73
CA LEU A 143 -1.74 -33.33 11.38
C LEU A 143 -1.26 -32.89 12.77
N GLY A 144 -1.51 -31.64 13.16
CA GLY A 144 -1.19 -31.11 14.50
C GLY A 144 0.24 -30.58 14.63
N ALA A 145 0.79 -29.96 13.58
CA ALA A 145 2.10 -29.30 13.65
C ALA A 145 2.10 -28.04 14.54
N ILE A 146 0.97 -27.33 14.66
CA ILE A 146 0.93 -26.03 15.35
C ILE A 146 1.25 -26.13 16.85
N PRO A 147 0.59 -27.00 17.66
CA PRO A 147 0.87 -27.07 19.10
C PRO A 147 2.34 -27.30 19.47
N PRO A 148 3.08 -28.28 18.89
CA PRO A 148 4.49 -28.47 19.24
C PRO A 148 5.38 -27.31 18.77
N LEU A 149 5.10 -26.67 17.62
CA LEU A 149 5.81 -25.43 17.23
C LEU A 149 5.60 -24.33 18.27
N VAL A 150 4.36 -24.10 18.72
CA VAL A 150 4.08 -23.10 19.75
C VAL A 150 4.78 -23.45 21.07
N GLY A 151 4.87 -24.74 21.42
CA GLY A 151 5.64 -25.21 22.57
C GLY A 151 7.15 -24.96 22.45
N MET A 152 7.72 -25.03 21.25
CA MET A 152 9.14 -24.72 21.02
C MET A 152 9.49 -23.25 21.31
N LEU A 153 8.51 -22.35 21.44
CA LEU A 153 8.77 -20.96 21.86
C LEU A 153 9.19 -20.85 23.33
N ASP A 154 8.95 -21.90 24.15
CA ASP A 154 9.44 -21.97 25.53
C ASP A 154 10.87 -22.55 25.64
N SER A 155 11.49 -22.92 24.51
CA SER A 155 12.89 -23.39 24.46
C SER A 155 13.86 -22.32 24.95
N GLU A 156 15.00 -22.71 25.53
CA GLU A 156 16.09 -21.79 25.87
C GLU A 156 17.01 -21.46 24.68
N ASP A 157 17.05 -22.31 23.64
CA ASP A 157 17.87 -22.08 22.44
C ASP A 157 17.14 -21.23 21.39
N ALA A 158 17.75 -20.08 21.08
CA ALA A 158 17.26 -19.08 20.14
C ALA A 158 17.06 -19.66 18.72
N ARG A 159 17.91 -20.59 18.28
CA ARG A 159 17.79 -21.20 16.95
C ARG A 159 16.48 -21.98 16.81
N SER A 160 16.07 -22.69 17.86
CA SER A 160 14.81 -23.43 17.87
C SER A 160 13.59 -22.53 17.95
N GLN A 161 13.67 -21.44 18.72
CA GLN A 161 12.64 -20.40 18.74
C GLN A 161 12.45 -19.79 17.35
N ILE A 162 13.55 -19.40 16.68
CA ILE A 162 13.52 -18.81 15.34
C ILE A 162 13.01 -19.80 14.30
N ALA A 163 13.46 -21.06 14.34
CA ALA A 163 12.97 -22.11 13.46
C ALA A 163 11.45 -22.29 13.60
N SER A 164 10.96 -22.31 14.84
CA SER A 164 9.53 -22.40 15.12
C SER A 164 8.75 -21.18 14.63
N LEU A 165 9.22 -19.97 14.94
CA LEU A 165 8.57 -18.71 14.53
C LEU A 165 8.41 -18.64 13.00
N TYR A 166 9.44 -18.98 12.23
CA TYR A 166 9.32 -18.97 10.77
C TYR A 166 8.47 -20.12 10.22
N ALA A 167 8.42 -21.27 10.89
CA ALA A 167 7.50 -22.34 10.52
C ALA A 167 6.03 -21.92 10.74
N LEU A 168 5.72 -21.32 11.90
CA LEU A 168 4.40 -20.77 12.22
C LEU A 168 3.98 -19.67 11.23
N LEU A 169 4.90 -18.76 10.89
CA LEU A 169 4.67 -17.74 9.87
C LEU A 169 4.24 -18.37 8.55
N ASN A 170 5.02 -19.32 8.02
CA ASN A 170 4.73 -19.96 6.74
C ASN A 170 3.42 -20.76 6.75
N LEU A 171 3.10 -21.43 7.87
CA LEU A 171 1.81 -22.12 8.03
C LEU A 171 0.62 -21.15 7.95
N GLY A 172 0.78 -19.90 8.38
CA GLY A 172 -0.26 -18.88 8.35
C GLY A 172 -0.42 -18.15 7.01
N ILE A 173 0.56 -18.19 6.10
CA ILE A 173 0.48 -17.43 4.83
C ILE A 173 -0.72 -17.92 4.02
N GLY A 174 -1.64 -17.02 3.69
CA GLY A 174 -2.83 -17.33 2.89
C GLY A 174 -3.78 -18.38 3.49
N ASN A 175 -3.65 -18.72 4.79
CA ASN A 175 -4.49 -19.71 5.45
C ASN A 175 -5.04 -19.15 6.77
N ASP A 176 -6.28 -18.67 6.72
CA ASP A 176 -6.92 -18.02 7.86
C ASP A 176 -7.26 -18.99 9.00
N ALA A 177 -7.60 -20.25 8.69
CA ALA A 177 -7.82 -21.27 9.70
C ALA A 177 -6.54 -21.51 10.53
N ASN A 178 -5.39 -21.57 9.88
CA ASN A 178 -4.10 -21.72 10.55
C ASN A 178 -3.75 -20.47 11.38
N LYS A 179 -3.93 -19.26 10.84
CA LYS A 179 -3.71 -18.01 11.61
C LYS A 179 -4.57 -17.98 12.87
N ALA A 180 -5.84 -18.36 12.78
CA ALA A 180 -6.75 -18.43 13.92
C ALA A 180 -6.29 -19.49 14.94
N ALA A 181 -5.89 -20.67 14.47
CA ALA A 181 -5.39 -21.75 15.32
C ALA A 181 -4.12 -21.36 16.09
N ILE A 182 -3.16 -20.69 15.42
CA ILE A 182 -1.92 -20.21 16.05
C ILE A 182 -2.22 -19.23 17.20
N VAL A 183 -3.12 -18.26 16.98
CA VAL A 183 -3.53 -17.32 18.03
C VAL A 183 -4.31 -18.03 19.14
N LYS A 184 -5.23 -18.92 18.80
CA LYS A 184 -6.04 -19.69 19.76
C LYS A 184 -5.21 -20.56 20.71
N ILE A 185 -4.10 -21.12 20.24
CA ILE A 185 -3.18 -21.93 21.06
C ILE A 185 -2.34 -21.06 22.01
N GLY A 186 -2.38 -19.73 21.88
CA GLY A 186 -1.70 -18.80 22.77
C GLY A 186 -0.30 -18.39 22.31
N ALA A 187 0.02 -18.54 21.02
CA ALA A 187 1.32 -18.15 20.47
C ALA A 187 1.66 -16.67 20.73
N VAL A 188 0.66 -15.78 20.71
CA VAL A 188 0.82 -14.34 20.98
C VAL A 188 1.45 -14.10 22.35
N HIS A 189 0.93 -14.72 23.41
CA HIS A 189 1.45 -14.56 24.77
C HIS A 189 2.87 -15.12 24.90
N LYS A 190 3.16 -16.26 24.25
CA LYS A 190 4.52 -16.83 24.25
C LYS A 190 5.52 -15.96 23.52
N MET A 191 5.15 -15.39 22.37
CA MET A 191 5.99 -14.44 21.64
C MET A 191 6.32 -13.21 22.49
N LEU A 192 5.34 -12.66 23.23
CA LEU A 192 5.56 -11.50 24.10
C LEU A 192 6.44 -11.82 25.31
N LYS A 193 6.20 -12.96 25.97
CA LYS A 193 7.08 -13.45 27.03
C LYS A 193 8.51 -13.65 26.51
N LEU A 194 8.66 -14.15 25.28
CA LEU A 194 9.96 -14.35 24.68
C LEU A 194 10.69 -13.01 24.46
N ILE A 195 9.99 -11.95 24.06
CA ILE A 195 10.56 -10.59 23.95
C ILE A 195 11.10 -10.10 25.29
N GLU A 196 10.38 -10.35 26.39
CA GLU A 196 10.80 -9.93 27.73
C GLU A 196 12.07 -10.67 28.19
N LEU A 197 12.21 -11.95 27.82
CA LEU A 197 13.32 -12.81 28.22
C LEU A 197 14.57 -12.67 27.35
N SER A 198 14.39 -12.53 26.03
CA SER A 198 15.49 -12.54 25.05
C SER A 198 16.27 -11.22 24.98
N GLY A 199 15.83 -10.18 25.69
CA GLY A 199 16.53 -8.90 25.77
C GLY A 199 16.69 -8.25 24.39
N SER A 200 17.93 -8.15 23.92
CA SER A 200 18.29 -7.44 22.68
C SER A 200 18.62 -8.34 21.49
N ASP A 201 18.31 -9.64 21.50
CA ASP A 201 18.52 -10.48 20.32
C ASP A 201 17.64 -10.00 19.16
N SER A 202 18.28 -9.36 18.17
CA SER A 202 17.61 -8.82 17.00
C SER A 202 16.86 -9.93 16.26
N SER A 203 17.47 -11.10 16.07
CA SER A 203 16.96 -12.13 15.18
C SER A 203 15.62 -12.73 15.64
N VAL A 204 15.47 -12.95 16.96
CA VAL A 204 14.21 -13.41 17.56
C VAL A 204 13.13 -12.33 17.44
N SER A 205 13.47 -11.08 17.76
CA SER A 205 12.55 -9.95 17.61
C SER A 205 12.05 -9.79 16.17
N GLU A 206 12.93 -9.94 15.18
CA GLU A 206 12.59 -9.89 13.75
C GLU A 206 11.58 -10.97 13.36
N ALA A 207 11.83 -12.21 13.80
CA ALA A 207 10.93 -13.32 13.56
C ALA A 207 9.54 -13.13 14.23
N ILE A 208 9.50 -12.49 15.41
CA ILE A 208 8.24 -12.16 16.11
C ILE A 208 7.48 -11.04 15.38
N VAL A 209 8.16 -9.99 14.93
CA VAL A 209 7.54 -8.91 14.13
C VAL A 209 6.90 -9.49 12.86
N ALA A 210 7.61 -10.38 12.16
CA ALA A 210 7.09 -11.05 10.98
C ALA A 210 5.85 -11.91 11.29
N ASN A 211 5.82 -12.59 12.44
CA ASN A 211 4.65 -13.34 12.90
C ASN A 211 3.46 -12.41 13.20
N PHE A 212 3.67 -11.30 13.91
CA PHE A 212 2.59 -10.34 14.16
C PHE A 212 2.05 -9.74 12.87
N LEU A 213 2.89 -9.46 11.88
CA LEU A 213 2.45 -9.08 10.54
C LEU A 213 1.55 -10.17 9.91
N GLY A 214 2.02 -11.42 9.87
CA GLY A 214 1.27 -12.53 9.27
C GLY A 214 -0.06 -12.84 9.98
N LEU A 215 -0.07 -12.81 11.31
CA LEU A 215 -1.24 -13.13 12.12
C LEU A 215 -2.27 -12.01 12.16
N SER A 216 -1.84 -10.73 12.16
CA SER A 216 -2.73 -9.56 12.16
C SER A 216 -3.49 -9.38 10.83
N ALA A 217 -3.05 -10.05 9.77
CA ALA A 217 -3.74 -10.04 8.48
C ALA A 217 -5.16 -10.64 8.56
N LEU A 218 -5.47 -11.47 9.56
CA LEU A 218 -6.81 -12.00 9.82
C LEU A 218 -7.60 -11.07 10.75
N ASP A 219 -8.82 -10.68 10.39
CA ASP A 219 -9.66 -9.76 11.17
C ASP A 219 -9.97 -10.24 12.59
N SER A 220 -10.31 -11.51 12.77
CA SER A 220 -10.63 -12.09 14.08
C SER A 220 -9.43 -12.11 15.05
N ASN A 221 -8.19 -12.04 14.54
CA ASN A 221 -6.98 -12.00 15.36
C ASN A 221 -6.65 -10.58 15.86
N LYS A 222 -7.10 -9.53 15.15
CA LYS A 222 -6.74 -8.14 15.45
C LYS A 222 -7.07 -7.70 16.89
N PRO A 223 -8.27 -7.97 17.46
CA PRO A 223 -8.56 -7.56 18.83
C PRO A 223 -7.69 -8.28 19.85
N ILE A 224 -7.44 -9.58 19.65
CA ILE A 224 -6.62 -10.41 20.56
C ILE A 224 -5.17 -9.94 20.57
N ILE A 225 -4.59 -9.70 19.39
CA ILE A 225 -3.21 -9.20 19.28
C ILE A 225 -3.14 -7.77 19.83
N GLY A 226 -4.13 -6.92 19.53
CA GLY A 226 -4.14 -5.53 19.97
C GLY A 226 -4.15 -5.37 21.49
N SER A 227 -4.94 -6.16 22.20
CA SER A 227 -5.03 -6.10 23.67
C SER A 227 -3.91 -6.85 24.41
N SER A 228 -2.99 -7.51 23.70
CA SER A 228 -1.97 -8.38 24.32
C SER A 228 -0.69 -7.68 24.77
N GLY A 229 -0.45 -6.43 24.34
CA GLY A 229 0.85 -5.76 24.50
C GLY A 229 1.74 -5.79 23.25
N ALA A 230 1.28 -6.45 22.17
CA ALA A 230 1.98 -6.45 20.88
C ALA A 230 2.11 -5.05 20.25
N ILE A 231 1.12 -4.17 20.42
CA ILE A 231 1.17 -2.79 19.90
C ILE A 231 2.36 -2.02 20.52
N PRO A 232 2.48 -1.87 21.86
CA PRO A 232 3.66 -1.24 22.46
C PRO A 232 5.00 -1.81 22.01
N PHE A 233 5.11 -3.14 21.84
CA PHE A 233 6.30 -3.77 21.31
C PHE A 233 6.62 -3.33 19.88
N LEU A 234 5.65 -3.42 18.96
CA LEU A 234 5.80 -3.02 17.57
C LEU A 234 6.18 -1.54 17.44
N VAL A 235 5.60 -0.67 18.27
CA VAL A 235 5.91 0.77 18.32
C VAL A 235 7.35 1.01 18.77
N ARG A 236 7.81 0.30 19.81
CA ARG A 236 9.20 0.38 20.29
C ARG A 236 10.19 -0.09 19.21
N THR A 237 9.88 -1.18 18.53
CA THR A 237 10.71 -1.71 17.43
C THR A 237 10.76 -0.74 16.26
N LEU A 238 9.63 -0.12 15.89
CA LEU A 238 9.60 0.92 14.87
C LEU A 238 10.46 2.12 15.25
N LYS A 239 10.33 2.65 16.48
CA LYS A 239 11.09 3.80 16.98
C LYS A 239 12.60 3.54 16.89
N LYS A 240 13.06 2.37 17.33
CA LYS A 240 14.48 1.96 17.24
C LYS A 240 15.00 2.01 15.80
N ASN A 241 14.25 1.44 14.85
CA ASN A 241 14.68 1.34 13.46
C ASN A 241 14.48 2.63 12.64
N LEU A 242 13.78 3.65 13.16
CA LEU A 242 13.69 4.97 12.53
C LEU A 242 14.91 5.86 12.83
N HIS A 243 15.52 5.73 14.02
CA HIS A 243 16.65 6.57 14.43
C HIS A 243 18.01 6.15 13.84
N ASP A 244 18.18 4.88 13.44
CA ASP A 244 19.46 4.30 12.98
C ASP A 244 19.74 4.43 11.46
N SER A 245 19.08 5.38 10.77
CA SER A 245 19.15 5.54 9.30
C SER A 245 20.57 5.72 8.70
N LYS A 246 21.56 6.10 9.51
CA LYS A 246 22.96 6.29 9.07
C LYS A 246 23.75 4.98 8.87
N SER A 247 23.21 3.83 9.26
CA SER A 247 23.83 2.50 9.15
C SER A 247 22.82 1.42 8.72
N ALA A 248 21.77 1.80 7.99
CA ALA A 248 20.67 0.90 7.67
C ALA A 248 21.15 -0.33 6.87
N THR A 249 21.16 -1.49 7.52
CA THR A 249 21.30 -2.77 6.81
C THR A 249 19.97 -3.15 6.16
N GLN A 250 19.99 -4.01 5.14
CA GLN A 250 18.78 -4.47 4.46
C GLN A 250 17.76 -5.11 5.44
N SER A 251 18.24 -5.82 6.47
CA SER A 251 17.37 -6.41 7.50
C SER A 251 16.65 -5.33 8.32
N GLN A 252 17.34 -4.27 8.78
CA GLN A 252 16.72 -3.19 9.56
C GLN A 252 15.61 -2.46 8.80
N SER A 253 15.79 -2.24 7.49
CA SER A 253 14.73 -1.67 6.63
C SER A 253 13.52 -2.60 6.54
N GLN A 254 13.73 -3.92 6.38
CA GLN A 254 12.63 -4.88 6.33
C GLN A 254 11.80 -4.91 7.63
N VAL A 255 12.46 -4.86 8.79
CA VAL A 255 11.81 -4.93 10.11
C VAL A 255 10.98 -3.68 10.38
N LYS A 256 11.52 -2.50 10.03
CA LYS A 256 10.80 -1.22 10.02
C LYS A 256 9.51 -1.33 9.18
N GLN A 257 9.62 -1.88 7.97
CA GLN A 257 8.49 -2.03 7.05
C GLN A 257 7.46 -3.05 7.58
N ASP A 258 7.90 -4.16 8.16
CA ASP A 258 7.00 -5.20 8.67
C ASP A 258 6.28 -4.77 9.95
N ALA A 259 6.97 -4.04 10.84
CA ALA A 259 6.34 -3.42 12.00
C ALA A 259 5.24 -2.42 11.58
N LEU A 260 5.52 -1.55 10.59
CA LEU A 260 4.52 -0.63 10.06
C LEU A 260 3.32 -1.34 9.42
N ARG A 261 3.54 -2.43 8.68
CA ARG A 261 2.45 -3.22 8.09
C ARG A 261 1.61 -3.92 9.17
N ALA A 262 2.24 -4.45 10.22
CA ALA A 262 1.52 -5.04 11.34
C ALA A 262 0.68 -3.99 12.08
N LEU A 263 1.25 -2.81 12.36
CA LEU A 263 0.53 -1.68 12.97
C LEU A 263 -0.63 -1.19 12.10
N TYR A 264 -0.43 -1.14 10.77
CA TYR A 264 -1.52 -0.87 9.83
C TYR A 264 -2.65 -1.87 9.98
N ASN A 265 -2.38 -3.18 9.90
CA ASN A 265 -3.40 -4.21 10.08
C ASN A 265 -4.13 -4.06 11.42
N LEU A 266 -3.41 -3.82 12.52
CA LEU A 266 -3.99 -3.70 13.85
C LEU A 266 -4.84 -2.44 14.03
N SER A 267 -4.47 -1.32 13.39
CA SER A 267 -5.19 -0.04 13.45
C SER A 267 -6.54 -0.06 12.72
N ILE A 268 -6.78 -1.02 11.82
CA ILE A 268 -8.10 -1.18 11.17
C ILE A 268 -9.17 -1.55 12.20
N CYS A 269 -8.79 -2.22 13.30
CA CYS A 269 -9.73 -2.65 14.33
C CYS A 269 -9.99 -1.53 15.35
N GLN A 270 -11.24 -1.08 15.44
CA GLN A 270 -11.62 0.05 16.29
C GLN A 270 -11.34 -0.17 17.79
N SER A 271 -11.42 -1.41 18.28
CA SER A 271 -11.11 -1.74 19.68
C SER A 271 -9.64 -1.52 20.04
N ASN A 272 -8.75 -1.49 19.05
CA ASN A 272 -7.32 -1.30 19.27
C ASN A 272 -6.92 0.18 19.32
N VAL A 273 -7.81 1.10 18.96
CA VAL A 273 -7.47 2.53 18.84
C VAL A 273 -7.04 3.11 20.19
N SER A 274 -7.70 2.77 21.30
CA SER A 274 -7.29 3.24 22.64
C SER A 274 -5.86 2.80 22.96
N VAL A 275 -5.54 1.53 22.73
CA VAL A 275 -4.20 0.97 22.96
C VAL A 275 -3.16 1.64 22.08
N VAL A 276 -3.49 1.95 20.81
CA VAL A 276 -2.59 2.71 19.92
C VAL A 276 -2.30 4.10 20.49
N LEU A 277 -3.33 4.80 20.99
CA LEU A 277 -3.22 6.16 21.50
C LEU A 277 -2.48 6.27 22.84
N GLU A 278 -2.40 5.18 23.61
CA GLU A 278 -1.57 5.08 24.81
C GLU A 278 -0.06 4.98 24.50
N THR A 279 0.31 4.82 23.23
CA THR A 279 1.71 4.77 22.79
C THR A 279 2.14 6.06 22.05
N ASP A 280 3.45 6.22 21.84
CA ASP A 280 4.01 7.30 21.02
C ASP A 280 3.68 7.18 19.52
N LEU A 281 2.87 6.20 19.07
CA LEU A 281 2.74 5.89 17.64
C LEU A 281 2.27 7.10 16.83
N VAL A 282 1.24 7.84 17.27
CA VAL A 282 0.74 8.99 16.49
C VAL A 282 1.83 10.03 16.28
N TRP A 283 2.60 10.33 17.32
CA TRP A 283 3.74 11.25 17.24
C TRP A 283 4.81 10.72 16.26
N ILE A 284 5.15 9.43 16.35
CA ILE A 284 6.14 8.80 15.44
C ILE A 284 5.66 8.89 13.99
N LEU A 285 4.40 8.55 13.72
CA LEU A 285 3.85 8.54 12.37
C LEU A 285 3.85 9.94 11.74
N VAL A 286 3.40 10.95 12.48
CA VAL A 286 3.39 12.35 11.99
C VAL A 286 4.80 12.84 11.68
N ASN A 287 5.77 12.56 12.55
CA ASN A 287 7.16 12.99 12.32
C ASN A 287 7.91 12.15 11.27
N ALA A 288 7.42 10.95 10.96
CA ALA A 288 7.93 10.12 9.88
C ALA A 288 7.37 10.51 8.49
N VAL A 289 6.28 11.30 8.43
CA VAL A 289 5.80 11.87 7.16
C VAL A 289 6.85 12.85 6.63
N GLY A 290 7.40 12.52 5.47
CA GLY A 290 8.56 13.18 4.84
C GLY A 290 9.62 12.16 4.44
N ASP A 291 9.73 11.04 5.14
CA ASP A 291 10.49 9.87 4.68
C ASP A 291 9.64 9.11 3.66
N MET A 292 9.98 9.25 2.38
CA MET A 292 9.21 8.65 1.27
C MET A 292 9.14 7.12 1.33
N GLU A 293 10.04 6.46 2.07
CA GLU A 293 10.03 5.01 2.26
C GLU A 293 8.83 4.53 3.10
N VAL A 294 8.31 5.39 3.98
CA VAL A 294 7.26 5.05 4.97
C VAL A 294 6.07 5.99 4.99
N SER A 295 6.16 7.15 4.36
CA SER A 295 5.14 8.20 4.41
C SER A 295 3.76 7.68 4.00
N GLU A 296 3.68 6.92 2.92
CA GLU A 296 2.41 6.34 2.48
C GLU A 296 1.76 5.49 3.58
N ARG A 297 2.54 4.60 4.22
CA ARG A 297 2.00 3.72 5.27
C ARG A 297 1.65 4.47 6.54
N CYS A 298 2.42 5.49 6.89
CA CYS A 298 2.11 6.35 8.01
C CYS A 298 0.76 7.04 7.80
N LEU A 299 0.52 7.58 6.61
CA LEU A 299 -0.75 8.20 6.24
C LEU A 299 -1.91 7.20 6.21
N MET A 300 -1.67 5.94 5.83
CA MET A 300 -2.70 4.88 5.91
C MET A 300 -3.11 4.60 7.36
N ILE A 301 -2.15 4.50 8.29
CA ILE A 301 -2.46 4.30 9.71
C ILE A 301 -3.21 5.52 10.28
N LEU A 302 -2.74 6.73 9.98
CA LEU A 302 -3.44 7.97 10.39
C LEU A 302 -4.87 8.03 9.83
N SER A 303 -5.10 7.52 8.62
CA SER A 303 -6.43 7.42 8.01
C SER A 303 -7.35 6.47 8.78
N ASN A 304 -6.84 5.39 9.37
CA ASN A 304 -7.66 4.53 10.22
C ASN A 304 -7.99 5.22 11.56
N LEU A 305 -7.00 5.89 12.16
CA LEU A 305 -7.16 6.52 13.47
C LEU A 305 -8.13 7.71 13.43
N VAL A 306 -8.05 8.56 12.40
CA VAL A 306 -8.88 9.78 12.26
C VAL A 306 -10.39 9.48 12.19
N SER A 307 -10.78 8.25 11.86
CA SER A 307 -12.19 7.84 11.84
C SER A 307 -12.84 7.89 13.23
N SER A 308 -12.06 7.80 14.30
CA SER A 308 -12.52 7.86 15.70
C SER A 308 -12.38 9.26 16.33
N PRO A 309 -13.25 9.67 17.27
CA PRO A 309 -13.09 10.93 18.01
C PRO A 309 -11.76 11.04 18.77
N GLU A 310 -11.34 9.96 19.41
CA GLU A 310 -10.10 9.89 20.18
C GLU A 310 -8.89 9.98 19.26
N GLY A 311 -8.92 9.28 18.12
CA GLY A 311 -7.86 9.35 17.12
C GLY A 311 -7.75 10.72 16.48
N ARG A 312 -8.86 11.42 16.22
CA ARG A 312 -8.81 12.84 15.80
C ARG A 312 -8.09 13.71 16.84
N LYS A 313 -8.50 13.61 18.11
CA LYS A 313 -7.85 14.38 19.19
C LYS A 313 -6.36 14.03 19.31
N GLY A 314 -6.01 12.75 19.20
CA GLY A 314 -4.62 12.29 19.22
C GLY A 314 -3.79 12.89 18.09
N ILE A 315 -4.32 12.92 16.86
CA ILE A 315 -3.63 13.53 15.71
C ILE A 315 -3.50 15.04 15.90
N SER A 316 -4.58 15.76 16.25
CA SER A 316 -4.55 17.22 16.46
C SER A 316 -3.66 17.64 17.62
N GLY A 317 -3.48 16.77 18.61
CA GLY A 317 -2.62 17.01 19.77
C GLY A 317 -1.12 16.96 19.45
N VAL A 318 -0.72 16.36 18.33
CA VAL A 318 0.70 16.34 17.91
C VAL A 318 1.06 17.68 17.27
N LYS A 319 2.13 18.29 17.79
CA LYS A 319 2.67 19.54 17.25
C LYS A 319 2.96 19.42 15.75
N ASP A 320 2.56 20.43 14.99
CA ASP A 320 2.76 20.54 13.54
C ASP A 320 2.06 19.45 12.69
N ALA A 321 1.20 18.60 13.28
CA ALA A 321 0.52 17.53 12.53
C ALA A 321 -0.32 18.06 11.36
N ILE A 322 -1.13 19.10 11.58
CA ILE A 322 -1.94 19.72 10.53
C ILE A 322 -1.05 20.35 9.44
N PRO A 323 -0.07 21.22 9.76
CA PRO A 323 0.89 21.73 8.77
C PRO A 323 1.59 20.64 7.95
N ILE A 324 2.02 19.55 8.57
CA ILE A 324 2.66 18.42 7.87
C ILE A 324 1.68 17.76 6.89
N LEU A 325 0.45 17.48 7.32
CA LEU A 325 -0.58 16.90 6.44
C LEU A 325 -0.97 17.83 5.29
N VAL A 326 -1.01 19.15 5.54
CA VAL A 326 -1.25 20.16 4.50
C VAL A 326 -0.09 20.21 3.51
N ASP A 327 1.16 20.02 3.96
CA ASP A 327 2.31 19.90 3.06
C ASP A 327 2.14 18.72 2.08
N VAL A 328 1.69 17.56 2.57
CA VAL A 328 1.47 16.36 1.73
C VAL A 328 0.54 16.62 0.54
N LEU A 329 -0.40 17.56 0.65
CA LEU A 329 -1.30 17.90 -0.46
C LEU A 329 -0.57 18.44 -1.69
N SER A 330 0.65 18.99 -1.55
CA SER A 330 1.46 19.45 -2.69
C SER A 330 2.54 18.45 -3.13
N TRP A 331 2.39 17.16 -2.81
CA TRP A 331 3.27 16.08 -3.27
C TRP A 331 2.75 15.52 -4.61
N THR A 332 2.93 16.29 -5.68
CA THR A 332 2.39 15.98 -7.02
C THR A 332 2.97 14.70 -7.64
N ASP A 333 4.16 14.29 -7.19
CA ASP A 333 4.84 13.05 -7.55
C ASP A 333 4.36 11.84 -6.73
N SER A 334 3.49 12.05 -5.74
CA SER A 334 2.98 11.00 -4.84
C SER A 334 1.46 11.10 -4.66
N PRO A 335 0.67 10.83 -5.71
CA PRO A 335 -0.79 10.95 -5.66
C PRO A 335 -1.41 10.05 -4.59
N GLU A 336 -0.84 8.88 -4.33
CA GLU A 336 -1.24 7.98 -3.25
C GLU A 336 -1.18 8.64 -1.87
N CYS A 337 -0.15 9.47 -1.61
CA CYS A 337 0.00 10.19 -0.36
C CYS A 337 -0.98 11.37 -0.28
N GLN A 338 -1.16 12.11 -1.38
CA GLN A 338 -2.15 13.20 -1.48
C GLN A 338 -3.57 12.70 -1.17
N GLU A 339 -3.96 11.54 -1.69
CA GLU A 339 -5.26 10.94 -1.43
C GLU A 339 -5.46 10.61 0.06
N LYS A 340 -4.44 10.07 0.72
CA LYS A 340 -4.51 9.66 2.13
C LYS A 340 -4.50 10.87 3.06
N ALA A 341 -3.63 11.86 2.82
CA ALA A 341 -3.61 13.10 3.58
C ALA A 341 -4.90 13.92 3.40
N SER A 342 -5.42 14.03 2.18
CA SER A 342 -6.70 14.70 1.94
C SER A 342 -7.87 14.00 2.62
N TYR A 343 -7.85 12.66 2.77
CA TYR A 343 -8.84 11.96 3.57
C TYR A 343 -8.76 12.35 5.05
N VAL A 344 -7.58 12.31 5.65
CA VAL A 344 -7.37 12.71 7.06
C VAL A 344 -7.87 14.13 7.30
N LEU A 345 -7.42 15.08 6.47
CA LEU A 345 -7.82 16.49 6.57
C LEU A 345 -9.33 16.70 6.33
N MET A 346 -9.95 15.93 5.42
CA MET A 346 -11.40 16.00 5.20
C MET A 346 -12.19 15.55 6.42
N ILE A 347 -11.80 14.44 7.06
CA ILE A 347 -12.47 13.96 8.27
C ILE A 347 -12.29 14.96 9.42
N MET A 348 -11.07 15.48 9.60
CA MET A 348 -10.79 16.52 10.61
C MET A 348 -11.60 17.79 10.33
N ALA A 349 -11.61 18.30 9.09
CA ALA A 349 -12.39 19.47 8.72
C ALA A 349 -13.89 19.24 8.99
N HIS A 350 -14.43 18.07 8.67
CA HIS A 350 -15.86 17.81 8.89
C HIS A 350 -16.21 17.63 10.38
N LYS A 351 -15.35 16.96 11.17
CA LYS A 351 -15.72 16.44 12.50
C LYS A 351 -14.98 17.13 13.67
N ALA A 352 -13.99 17.97 13.41
CA ALA A 352 -13.20 18.69 14.41
C ALA A 352 -13.13 20.19 14.04
N TYR A 353 -14.17 20.94 14.38
CA TYR A 353 -14.31 22.35 14.01
C TYR A 353 -13.15 23.24 14.50
N GLY A 354 -12.56 22.92 15.66
CA GLY A 354 -11.41 23.64 16.21
C GLY A 354 -10.17 23.60 15.30
N ASP A 355 -10.01 22.51 14.55
CA ASP A 355 -8.84 22.30 13.68
C ASP A 355 -8.93 23.11 12.39
N ARG A 356 -10.13 23.57 11.99
CA ARG A 356 -10.32 24.33 10.74
C ARG A 356 -9.51 25.62 10.72
N ARG A 357 -9.43 26.31 11.86
CA ARG A 357 -8.62 27.54 12.00
C ARG A 357 -7.15 27.23 11.79
N VAL A 358 -6.64 26.20 12.46
CA VAL A 358 -5.25 25.73 12.33
C VAL A 358 -4.94 25.32 10.88
N MET A 359 -5.89 24.69 10.17
CA MET A 359 -5.73 24.37 8.75
C MET A 359 -5.64 25.63 7.88
N ILE A 360 -6.46 26.65 8.14
CA ILE A 360 -6.42 27.92 7.40
C ILE A 360 -5.10 28.64 7.64
N GLU A 361 -4.64 28.71 8.90
CA GLU A 361 -3.35 29.29 9.27
C GLU A 361 -2.17 28.52 8.66
N ALA A 362 -2.30 27.20 8.51
CA ALA A 362 -1.35 26.35 7.77
C ALA A 362 -1.42 26.52 6.24
N GLY A 363 -2.28 27.40 5.71
CA GLY A 363 -2.36 27.70 4.28
C GLY A 363 -3.11 26.65 3.44
N ILE A 364 -3.98 25.83 4.07
CA ILE A 364 -4.66 24.72 3.39
C ILE A 364 -5.42 25.14 2.12
N VAL A 365 -5.98 26.35 2.09
CA VAL A 365 -6.83 26.82 0.97
C VAL A 365 -6.06 26.82 -0.35
N SER A 366 -4.82 27.30 -0.35
CA SER A 366 -3.99 27.34 -1.57
C SER A 366 -3.68 25.92 -2.05
N SER A 367 -3.30 25.02 -1.13
CA SER A 367 -2.98 23.63 -1.48
C SER A 367 -4.20 22.86 -1.97
N LEU A 368 -5.40 23.13 -1.45
CA LEU A 368 -6.63 22.51 -1.94
C LEU A 368 -7.02 23.00 -3.33
N LEU A 369 -6.85 24.31 -3.63
CA LEU A 369 -7.12 24.84 -4.96
C LEU A 369 -6.21 24.21 -6.01
N GLU A 370 -4.92 24.08 -5.71
CA GLU A 370 -3.97 23.35 -6.55
C GLU A 370 -4.41 21.88 -6.71
N LEU A 371 -4.73 21.20 -5.61
CA LEU A 371 -5.15 19.79 -5.63
C LEU A 371 -6.44 19.57 -6.42
N THR A 372 -7.39 20.51 -6.43
CA THR A 372 -8.60 20.46 -7.26
C THR A 372 -8.28 20.55 -8.75
N LEU A 373 -7.18 21.19 -9.15
CA LEU A 373 -6.78 21.33 -10.55
C LEU A 373 -5.95 20.15 -11.05
N VAL A 374 -4.98 19.69 -10.25
CA VAL A 374 -3.96 18.72 -10.71
C VAL A 374 -3.96 17.38 -9.98
N GLY A 375 -4.76 17.24 -8.91
CA GLY A 375 -4.83 16.00 -8.13
C GLY A 375 -5.55 14.86 -8.85
N SER A 376 -5.49 13.66 -8.27
CA SER A 376 -6.31 12.53 -8.71
C SER A 376 -7.80 12.84 -8.58
N THR A 377 -8.67 12.14 -9.32
CA THR A 377 -10.12 12.35 -9.24
C THR A 377 -10.67 12.20 -7.82
N LEU A 378 -10.07 11.30 -7.02
CA LEU A 378 -10.43 11.11 -5.62
C LEU A 378 -9.96 12.28 -4.75
N ALA A 379 -8.72 12.72 -4.93
CA ALA A 379 -8.16 13.86 -4.20
C ALA A 379 -8.90 15.17 -4.54
N GLN A 380 -9.25 15.40 -5.80
CA GLN A 380 -10.03 16.55 -6.26
C GLN A 380 -11.40 16.62 -5.58
N LYS A 381 -12.15 15.50 -5.55
CA LYS A 381 -13.45 15.42 -4.87
C LYS A 381 -13.34 15.74 -3.38
N ARG A 382 -12.32 15.19 -2.71
CA ARG A 382 -12.05 15.48 -1.29
C ARG A 382 -11.66 16.94 -1.07
N ALA A 383 -10.85 17.51 -1.96
CA ALA A 383 -10.42 18.89 -1.89
C ALA A 383 -11.60 19.87 -1.98
N SER A 384 -12.48 19.66 -2.96
CA SER A 384 -13.72 20.45 -3.10
C SER A 384 -14.59 20.37 -1.85
N ARG A 385 -14.72 19.16 -1.26
CA ARG A 385 -15.50 18.98 -0.03
C ARG A 385 -14.89 19.70 1.17
N ILE A 386 -13.58 19.74 1.29
CA ILE A 386 -12.90 20.49 2.35
C ILE A 386 -13.13 22.00 2.15
N LEU A 387 -12.98 22.51 0.92
CA LEU A 387 -13.22 23.91 0.61
C LEU A 387 -14.65 24.35 0.95
N GLU A 388 -15.66 23.51 0.65
CA GLU A 388 -17.04 23.74 1.09
C GLU A 388 -17.14 23.85 2.62
N CYS A 389 -16.53 22.91 3.36
CA CYS A 389 -16.54 22.93 4.82
C CYS A 389 -15.93 24.21 5.40
N LEU A 390 -14.83 24.70 4.80
CA LEU A 390 -14.15 25.92 5.23
C LEU A 390 -14.91 27.20 4.84
N ARG A 391 -15.69 27.18 3.75
CA ARG A 391 -16.53 28.32 3.32
C ARG A 391 -17.75 28.51 4.22
N VAL A 392 -18.44 27.43 4.60
CA VAL A 392 -19.65 27.49 5.45
C VAL A 392 -19.37 28.20 6.78
N ASP A 393 -18.17 28.01 7.34
CA ASP A 393 -17.80 28.67 8.60
C ASP A 393 -17.51 30.16 8.44
N LYS A 394 -16.97 30.60 7.28
CA LYS A 394 -16.89 32.04 6.99
C LYS A 394 -18.30 32.65 6.92
N GLY A 395 -19.26 31.98 6.29
CA GLY A 395 -20.65 32.42 6.23
C GLY A 395 -21.33 32.50 7.61
N LYS A 396 -21.08 31.52 8.50
CA LYS A 396 -21.60 31.51 9.88
C LYS A 396 -20.94 32.57 10.78
N GLN A 397 -19.63 32.79 10.64
CA GLN A 397 -18.95 33.85 11.39
C GLN A 397 -19.31 35.26 10.89
N VAL A 398 -19.54 35.43 9.59
CA VAL A 398 -20.06 36.70 9.04
C VAL A 398 -21.51 36.93 9.50
N SER A 399 -22.38 35.91 9.46
CA SER A 399 -23.76 36.03 9.95
C SER A 399 -23.86 36.28 11.46
N GLY A 400 -22.92 35.79 12.26
CA GLY A 400 -22.84 36.08 13.70
C GLY A 400 -22.28 37.46 14.04
N SER A 401 -21.57 38.10 13.10
CA SER A 401 -21.01 39.45 13.28
C SER A 401 -21.91 40.57 12.78
N TYR A 402 -22.96 40.25 12.00
CA TYR A 402 -24.00 41.19 11.53
C TYR A 402 -25.35 40.96 12.24
N GLY A 403 -25.32 40.72 13.55
CA GLY A 403 -26.50 40.75 14.42
C GLY A 403 -26.94 42.18 14.78
N GLY A 404 -26.88 43.11 13.82
CA GLY A 404 -27.32 44.50 13.97
C GLY A 404 -28.01 44.93 12.70
N ASN A 405 -29.32 45.17 12.80
CA ASN A 405 -30.20 45.75 11.80
C ASN A 405 -29.49 46.63 10.76
N LEU A 406 -29.65 46.31 9.48
CA LEU A 406 -29.97 47.25 8.40
C LEU A 406 -30.19 46.45 7.11
N GLY A 407 -31.44 46.38 6.67
CA GLY A 407 -31.77 45.88 5.35
C GLY A 407 -31.26 46.85 4.30
N VAL A 408 -30.48 46.35 3.34
CA VAL A 408 -30.21 47.05 2.09
C VAL A 408 -30.29 46.06 0.95
N SER A 409 -31.33 46.21 0.15
CA SER A 409 -31.59 45.49 -1.10
C SER A 409 -30.48 45.73 -2.12
N ALA A 410 -30.16 44.69 -2.89
CA ALA A 410 -29.24 44.74 -4.03
C ALA A 410 -29.77 45.66 -5.16
N PRO A 411 -28.91 46.40 -5.89
CA PRO A 411 -29.32 47.04 -7.12
C PRO A 411 -29.27 46.05 -8.29
N ILE A 412 -30.41 45.93 -8.95
CA ILE A 412 -30.62 45.24 -10.22
C ILE A 412 -29.99 46.10 -11.32
N CYS A 413 -29.01 45.56 -12.03
CA CYS A 413 -28.41 46.21 -13.20
C CYS A 413 -29.30 45.95 -14.42
N GLY A 414 -30.10 46.95 -14.81
CA GLY A 414 -30.94 46.95 -16.00
C GLY A 414 -30.34 47.83 -17.10
N SER A 415 -30.13 47.23 -18.27
CA SER A 415 -29.73 47.90 -19.51
C SER A 415 -30.73 48.96 -19.94
N SER A 416 -30.26 50.12 -20.43
CA SER A 416 -30.95 50.90 -21.47
C SER A 416 -30.04 51.95 -22.12
N SER A 417 -30.14 52.00 -23.44
CA SER A 417 -29.53 52.88 -24.44
C SER A 417 -30.22 54.26 -24.55
N SER A 418 -29.47 55.31 -24.90
CA SER A 418 -29.93 56.36 -25.85
C SER A 418 -28.82 57.34 -26.27
N LYS A 419 -28.87 57.73 -27.55
CA LYS A 419 -27.97 58.62 -28.31
C LYS A 419 -28.16 60.13 -28.05
N GLY A 420 -27.12 60.88 -28.40
CA GLY A 420 -27.11 62.31 -28.80
C GLY A 420 -25.86 62.99 -28.24
N GLY A 421 -24.94 63.64 -28.95
CA GLY A 421 -24.85 64.18 -30.32
C GLY A 421 -24.24 65.59 -30.20
N GLY A 422 -23.03 65.84 -30.74
CA GLY A 422 -22.53 67.22 -30.91
C GLY A 422 -21.01 67.46 -30.75
N GLY A 423 -20.30 67.38 -31.88
CA GLY A 423 -19.12 68.16 -32.34
C GLY A 423 -18.10 68.79 -31.38
N GLY A 424 -16.82 68.40 -31.56
CA GLY A 424 -15.65 69.19 -31.15
C GLY A 424 -14.34 68.53 -31.60
N LYS A 425 -13.73 69.03 -32.68
CA LYS A 425 -12.42 68.63 -33.21
C LYS A 425 -11.30 68.99 -32.20
N GLY A 426 -10.42 68.04 -31.91
CA GLY A 426 -9.15 68.24 -31.22
C GLY A 426 -8.26 67.01 -31.36
N CYS A 427 -7.02 67.22 -31.76
CA CYS A 427 -6.06 66.25 -32.29
C CYS A 427 -5.24 65.58 -31.17
N LEU A 428 -4.86 64.30 -31.36
CA LEU A 428 -3.67 63.59 -30.85
C LEU A 428 -3.23 63.83 -29.38
N VAL A 429 -3.32 62.81 -28.53
CA VAL A 429 -2.21 61.94 -28.11
C VAL A 429 -2.85 60.64 -27.57
N VAL A 430 -2.41 59.49 -28.09
CA VAL A 430 -2.68 58.18 -27.47
C VAL A 430 -1.71 58.07 -26.31
N GLU A 431 -2.18 58.34 -25.09
CA GLU A 431 -1.50 57.85 -23.91
C GLU A 431 -1.98 56.41 -23.69
N GLU A 432 -1.06 55.47 -23.84
CA GLU A 432 -1.23 54.09 -23.44
C GLU A 432 -1.48 54.07 -21.92
N GLU A 433 -2.71 53.81 -21.49
CA GLU A 433 -2.99 53.43 -20.11
C GLU A 433 -2.45 52.02 -19.85
N ASP A 434 -1.15 51.96 -19.64
CA ASP A 434 -0.49 50.86 -18.96
C ASP A 434 -0.84 50.93 -17.47
N GLY A 435 -1.37 49.84 -16.92
CA GLY A 435 -1.03 49.48 -15.55
C GLY A 435 -2.02 49.81 -14.43
N VAL A 436 -3.29 49.43 -14.55
CA VAL A 436 -4.08 49.07 -13.36
C VAL A 436 -4.50 47.61 -13.47
N MET A 437 -3.64 46.71 -13.00
CA MET A 437 -4.08 45.35 -12.73
C MET A 437 -5.22 45.41 -11.72
N SER A 438 -6.41 44.91 -12.11
CA SER A 438 -7.58 44.75 -11.22
C SER A 438 -7.18 44.10 -9.90
N GLU A 439 -7.86 44.43 -8.80
CA GLU A 439 -7.54 43.89 -7.47
C GLU A 439 -7.50 42.35 -7.45
N GLU A 440 -8.38 41.71 -8.24
CA GLU A 440 -8.41 40.26 -8.44
C GLU A 440 -7.13 39.76 -9.12
N LYS A 441 -6.62 40.48 -10.11
CA LYS A 441 -5.38 40.11 -10.84
C LYS A 441 -4.15 40.29 -9.95
N LYS A 442 -4.14 41.28 -9.06
CA LYS A 442 -3.11 41.45 -8.02
C LYS A 442 -3.17 40.32 -6.98
N ALA A 443 -4.37 39.98 -6.49
CA ALA A 443 -4.58 38.89 -5.55
C ALA A 443 -4.15 37.54 -6.14
N VAL A 444 -4.51 37.26 -7.40
CA VAL A 444 -4.07 36.06 -8.13
C VAL A 444 -2.55 36.02 -8.25
N LYS A 445 -1.91 37.13 -8.62
CA LYS A 445 -0.44 37.19 -8.73
C LYS A 445 0.25 36.93 -7.39
N GLN A 446 -0.26 37.51 -6.30
CA GLN A 446 0.25 37.27 -4.95
C GLN A 446 0.08 35.82 -4.53
N LEU A 447 -1.09 35.22 -4.79
CA LEU A 447 -1.36 33.81 -4.47
C LEU A 447 -0.45 32.87 -5.25
N VAL A 448 -0.21 33.14 -6.54
CA VAL A 448 0.74 32.38 -7.37
C VAL A 448 2.16 32.50 -6.81
N GLN A 449 2.60 33.71 -6.45
CA GLN A 449 3.94 33.94 -5.90
C GLN A 449 4.13 33.25 -4.55
N GLN A 450 3.15 33.32 -3.66
CA GLN A 450 3.16 32.64 -2.36
C GLN A 450 3.12 31.12 -2.53
N SER A 451 2.32 30.61 -3.46
CA SER A 451 2.26 29.19 -3.81
C SER A 451 3.61 28.68 -4.32
N LEU A 452 4.25 29.43 -5.22
CA LEU A 452 5.57 29.10 -5.75
C LEU A 452 6.64 29.07 -4.66
N GLN A 453 6.70 30.09 -3.79
CA GLN A 453 7.64 30.14 -2.67
C GLN A 453 7.45 28.97 -1.69
N ASN A 454 6.20 28.66 -1.35
CA ASN A 454 5.87 27.52 -0.50
C ASN A 454 6.26 26.20 -1.16
N ASN A 455 5.92 25.98 -2.43
CA ASN A 455 6.28 24.77 -3.15
C ASN A 455 7.80 24.59 -3.24
N MET A 456 8.54 25.67 -3.49
CA MET A 456 10.00 25.63 -3.54
C MET A 456 10.64 25.29 -2.19
N MET A 457 10.15 25.88 -1.09
CA MET A 457 10.61 25.55 0.27
C MET A 457 10.33 24.08 0.62
N LYS A 458 9.16 23.58 0.22
CA LYS A 458 8.76 22.19 0.43
C LYS A 458 9.62 21.21 -0.37
N ILE A 459 9.94 21.52 -1.62
CA ILE A 459 10.86 20.73 -2.47
C ILE A 459 12.25 20.63 -1.82
N VAL A 460 12.81 21.75 -1.36
CA VAL A 460 14.12 21.78 -0.70
C VAL A 460 14.12 20.90 0.56
N LYS A 461 13.05 20.97 1.37
CA LYS A 461 12.88 20.14 2.56
C LYS A 461 12.80 18.65 2.24
N ARG A 462 12.07 18.27 1.18
CA ARG A 462 11.94 16.86 0.72
C ARG A 462 13.24 16.29 0.16
N ALA A 463 14.01 17.11 -0.53
CA ALA A 463 15.31 16.71 -1.09
C ALA A 463 16.43 16.64 -0.04
N ASN A 464 16.14 16.98 1.23
CA ASN A 464 17.10 17.00 2.34
C ASN A 464 18.35 17.84 2.02
N LEU A 465 18.18 18.90 1.22
CA LEU A 465 19.25 19.80 0.79
C LEU A 465 19.58 20.79 1.92
N ARG A 466 20.86 21.19 2.02
CA ARG A 466 21.31 22.18 3.02
C ARG A 466 20.55 23.51 2.83
N GLN A 467 20.29 24.22 3.94
CA GLN A 467 19.55 25.49 3.98
C GLN A 467 20.12 26.58 3.07
N ASP A 468 21.36 26.45 2.61
CA ASP A 468 22.00 27.35 1.64
C ASP A 468 21.36 27.31 0.24
N PHE A 469 20.52 26.31 -0.05
CA PHE A 469 19.70 26.22 -1.26
C PHE A 469 18.27 26.80 -1.09
N VAL A 470 17.93 27.31 0.09
CA VAL A 470 16.67 28.06 0.29
C VAL A 470 16.78 29.36 -0.49
N PRO A 471 15.88 29.63 -1.45
CA PRO A 471 16.00 30.85 -2.25
C PRO A 471 15.75 32.05 -1.36
N SER A 472 16.78 32.90 -1.24
CA SER A 472 16.63 34.20 -0.61
C SER A 472 15.53 34.98 -1.32
N THR A 473 14.95 35.95 -0.61
CA THR A 473 13.91 36.88 -1.07
C THR A 473 14.24 37.63 -2.36
N HIS A 474 15.44 37.43 -2.92
CA HIS A 474 15.97 38.08 -4.11
C HIS A 474 15.58 37.44 -5.46
N PHE A 475 14.87 36.31 -5.49
CA PHE A 475 14.40 35.70 -6.75
C PHE A 475 13.16 36.38 -7.38
N ALA A 476 12.64 37.45 -6.78
CA ALA A 476 11.50 38.21 -7.33
C ALA A 476 11.76 38.79 -8.73
N SER A 477 13.01 38.90 -9.17
CA SER A 477 13.39 39.46 -10.49
C SER A 477 13.32 38.46 -11.65
N LEU A 478 13.20 37.14 -11.39
CA LEU A 478 13.18 36.14 -12.47
C LEU A 478 11.77 35.73 -12.92
N THR A 479 10.73 36.10 -12.15
CA THR A 479 9.33 35.87 -12.55
C THR A 479 8.75 37.01 -13.39
N SER A 480 9.43 38.14 -13.54
CA SER A 480 9.01 39.24 -14.41
C SER A 480 9.34 39.04 -15.89
N SER A 481 10.12 38.01 -16.26
CA SER A 481 10.50 37.78 -17.67
C SER A 481 9.98 36.48 -18.31
N SER A 482 9.11 35.71 -17.63
CA SER A 482 8.52 34.51 -18.24
C SER A 482 7.25 34.89 -19.02
N THR A 483 7.43 35.54 -20.17
CA THR A 483 6.38 35.61 -21.19
C THR A 483 6.32 34.24 -21.87
N SER A 484 5.20 33.54 -21.72
CA SER A 484 4.86 32.32 -22.45
C SER A 484 4.98 32.55 -23.96
N LYS A 485 6.12 32.15 -24.54
CA LYS A 485 6.20 31.82 -25.96
C LYS A 485 6.13 30.31 -26.06
N SER A 486 4.97 29.82 -26.49
CA SER A 486 4.79 28.48 -27.03
C SER A 486 5.88 28.22 -28.07
N LEU A 487 6.73 27.22 -27.85
CA LEU A 487 7.60 26.70 -28.89
C LEU A 487 6.73 25.88 -29.86
N PRO A 488 6.82 26.11 -31.17
CA PRO A 488 6.24 25.19 -32.13
C PRO A 488 7.17 23.97 -32.22
N PHE A 489 6.61 22.77 -31.99
CA PHE A 489 6.69 21.56 -32.80
C PHE A 489 6.24 20.35 -31.97
#